data_AF-A0A7K2P9A3-F1
#
_entry.id   AF-A0A7K2P9A3-F1
#
_cell.length_a   1.000
_cell.length_b   1.000
_cell.length_c   1.000
_cell.angle_alpha   90.00
_cell.angle_beta   90.00
_cell.angle_gamma   90.00
#
_symmetry.space_group_name_H-M   'P 1'
#
loop_
_entity.id
_entity.type
_entity.pdbx_description
1 polymer ?
#
loop_
_entity_poly.entity_id
_entity_poly.type
_entity_poly.pdbx_seq_one_letter_code
_entity_poly.pdbx_strand_id
1 'polypeptide(L)' 'MSDSGWPADRIDTEHAHSARIYDYILGGKDYYPADREAGDAMAGEWPALP' A
#
# COMPACT_ATOMS: atom_id res chain seq x y z
N MET A 1 -22.48 -10.90 -20.73
CA MET A 1 -21.63 -9.76 -20.34
C MET A 1 -21.12 -10.07 -18.95
N SER A 2 -19.89 -10.57 -18.82
CA SER A 2 -19.29 -10.87 -17.52
C SER A 2 -18.75 -9.58 -16.93
N ASP A 3 -19.42 -9.10 -15.87
CA ASP A 3 -18.91 -8.01 -15.04
C ASP A 3 -17.51 -8.38 -14.54
N SER A 4 -16.50 -7.80 -15.18
CA SER A 4 -15.09 -7.98 -14.83
C SER A 4 -14.73 -7.03 -13.69
N GLY A 5 -15.57 -7.00 -12.65
CA GLY A 5 -15.27 -6.31 -11.41
C GLY A 5 -14.40 -7.24 -10.57
N TRP A 6 -13.14 -6.88 -10.36
CA TRP A 6 -12.28 -7.57 -9.39
C TRP A 6 -13.03 -7.64 -8.07
N PRO A 7 -13.32 -8.82 -7.53
CA PRO A 7 -14.09 -8.87 -6.30
C PRO A 7 -13.18 -8.36 -5.17
N ALA A 8 -13.69 -7.39 -4.42
CA ALA A 8 -12.96 -6.68 -3.36
C ALA A 8 -12.54 -7.62 -2.21
N ASP A 9 -13.10 -8.83 -2.17
CA ASP A 9 -12.71 -9.93 -1.28
C ASP A 9 -11.30 -10.49 -1.55
N ARG A 10 -10.65 -10.10 -2.67
CA ARG A 10 -9.28 -10.50 -3.01
C ARG A 10 -8.20 -9.52 -2.55
N ILE A 11 -8.56 -8.38 -1.98
CA ILE A 11 -7.59 -7.40 -1.50
C ILE A 11 -7.30 -7.67 -0.03
N ASP A 12 -6.14 -8.28 0.24
CA ASP A 12 -5.66 -8.45 1.60
C ASP A 12 -5.17 -7.10 2.16
N THR A 13 -5.93 -6.57 3.11
CA THR A 13 -5.66 -5.28 3.76
C THR A 13 -4.80 -5.39 5.01
N GLU A 14 -4.58 -6.61 5.51
CA GLU A 14 -3.86 -6.87 6.76
C GLU A 14 -2.35 -7.06 6.52
N HIS A 15 -1.95 -7.42 5.31
CA HIS A 15 -0.54 -7.50 4.91
C HIS A 15 -0.14 -6.37 3.97
N ALA A 16 1.08 -5.86 4.15
CA ALA A 16 1.61 -4.79 3.31
C ALA A 16 1.91 -5.29 1.88
N HIS A 17 1.59 -4.48 0.88
CA HIS A 17 1.81 -4.75 -0.54
C HIS A 17 2.67 -3.65 -1.16
N SER A 18 3.71 -4.04 -1.88
CA SER A 18 4.74 -3.12 -2.41
C SER A 18 4.19 -1.93 -3.21
N ALA A 19 3.18 -2.15 -4.06
CA ALA A 19 2.57 -1.09 -4.84
C ALA A 19 1.86 -0.04 -3.98
N ARG A 20 1.20 -0.47 -2.89
CA ARG A 20 0.47 0.41 -1.96
C ARG A 20 1.41 1.15 -1.01
N ILE A 21 2.50 0.49 -0.60
CA ILE A 21 3.59 1.14 0.15
C ILE A 21 4.19 2.26 -0.71
N TYR A 22 4.44 2.00 -2.00
CA TYR A 22 4.95 3.01 -2.92
C TYR A 22 3.99 4.20 -3.07
N ASP A 23 2.69 3.92 -3.23
CA ASP A 23 1.67 4.98 -3.28
C ASP A 23 1.67 5.83 -2.00
N TYR A 24 1.73 5.19 -0.83
CA TYR A 24 1.87 5.89 0.46
C TYR A 24 3.11 6.78 0.54
N ILE A 25 4.30 6.25 0.19
CA ILE A 25 5.57 7.00 0.23
C ILE A 25 5.52 8.23 -0.67
N LEU A 26 4.83 8.17 -1.82
CA LEU A 26 4.67 9.31 -2.72
C LEU A 26 3.57 10.31 -2.30
N GLY A 27 2.92 10.11 -1.15
CA GLY A 27 1.82 10.96 -0.68
C GLY A 27 0.49 10.68 -1.39
N GLY A 28 0.33 9.49 -1.97
CA GLY A 28 -0.92 8.99 -2.51
C GLY A 28 -1.96 8.70 -1.42
N LYS A 29 -2.95 7.86 -1.74
CA LYS A 29 -4.08 7.56 -0.84
C LYS A 29 -4.64 6.14 -0.99
N ASP A 30 -4.12 5.37 -1.95
CA ASP A 30 -4.58 4.03 -2.28
C ASP A 30 -3.76 3.00 -1.49
N TYR A 31 -3.81 3.13 -0.17
CA TYR A 31 -3.09 2.29 0.77
C TYR A 31 -3.94 1.97 2.01
N TYR A 32 -3.56 0.91 2.72
CA TYR A 32 -4.17 0.47 3.96
C TYR A 32 -3.18 0.66 5.14
N PRO A 33 -3.64 0.51 6.40
CA PRO A 33 -2.79 0.74 7.57
C PRO A 33 -1.48 -0.08 7.58
N ALA A 34 -1.51 -1.33 7.12
CA ALA A 34 -0.32 -2.19 7.03
C ALA A 34 0.74 -1.63 6.07
N ASP A 35 0.31 -1.00 4.97
CA ASP A 35 1.24 -0.40 4.00
C ASP A 35 1.87 0.88 4.55
N ARG A 36 1.08 1.69 5.28
CA ARG A 36 1.57 2.90 5.97
C ARG A 36 2.63 2.55 7.01
N GLU A 37 2.34 1.58 7.88
CA GLU A 37 3.29 1.13 8.91
C GLU A 37 4.62 0.66 8.29
N ALA A 38 4.54 -0.12 7.21
CA ALA A 38 5.73 -0.55 6.48
C ALA A 38 6.49 0.63 5.86
N GLY A 39 5.78 1.60 5.27
CA GLY A 39 6.40 2.81 4.71
C GLY A 39 7.07 3.68 5.78
N ASP A 40 6.43 3.89 6.93
CA ASP A 40 6.98 4.61 8.08
C ASP A 40 8.27 3.94 8.58
N ALA A 41 8.26 2.62 8.72
CA ALA A 41 9.44 1.85 9.11
C ALA A 41 10.58 1.98 8.08
N MET A 42 10.25 1.91 6.78
CA MET A 42 11.24 2.12 5.71
C MET A 42 11.84 3.52 5.76
N ALA A 43 11.05 4.57 5.98
CA ALA A 43 11.52 5.95 6.09
C ALA A 43 12.44 6.17 7.30
N GLY A 44 12.19 5.44 8.40
CA GLY A 44 13.08 5.42 9.56
C GLY A 44 14.48 4.84 9.27
N GLU A 45 14.55 3.81 8.44
CA GLU A 45 15.80 3.12 8.09
C GLU A 45 16.53 3.75 6.88
N TRP A 46 15.77 4.34 5.95
CA TRP A 46 16.31 4.97 4.73
C TRP A 46 15.86 6.42 4.62
N PRO A 47 16.61 7.37 5.23
CA PRO A 47 16.25 8.79 5.26
C PRO A 47 16.21 9.51 3.91
N ALA A 48 16.67 8.86 2.83
CA ALA A 48 16.60 9.41 1.47
C ALA A 48 15.35 8.94 0.71
N LEU A 49 14.44 8.23 1.37
CA LEU A 49 13.09 8.09 0.86
C LEU A 49 12.44 9.48 0.72
N PRO A 50 11.56 9.65 -0.28
CA PRO A 50 10.90 10.93 -0.60
C PRO A 50 10.30 11.65 0.61
#